data_AF-A0A2H0QEE3-F1
#
_entry.id   AF-A0A2H0QEE3-F1
#
_cell.length_a   1.000
_cell.length_b   1.000
_cell.length_c   1.000
_cell.angle_alpha   90.00
_cell.angle_beta   90.00
_cell.angle_gamma   90.00
#
_symmetry.space_group_name_H-M   'P 1'
#
loop_
_entity.id
_entity.type
_entity.pdbx_description
1 polymer ?
#
loop_
_entity_poly.entity_id
_entity_poly.type
_entity_poly.pdbx_seq_one_letter_code
_entity_poly.pdbx_strand_id
1 'polypeptide(L)'
;MHELTLAIDLVDRATEILKQEGATEATSLSITIGKLSGVDRSCFEFAFPEAAKGTKLEKAHLIITETDDHTFQFHSLEVTNV
;
A
#
# COMPACT_ATOMS: atom_id res chain seq x y z
N MET A 1 -7.97 8.80 11.61
CA MET A 1 -7.48 7.46 12.01
C MET A 1 -6.00 7.39 11.67
N HIS A 2 -5.19 6.76 12.51
CA HIS A 2 -3.74 6.66 12.33
C HIS A 2 -3.39 5.88 11.04
N GLU A 3 -4.15 4.82 10.76
CA GLU A 3 -3.99 3.89 9.65
C GLU A 3 -4.32 4.52 8.29
N LEU A 4 -5.30 5.43 8.25
CA LEU A 4 -5.60 6.18 7.03
C LEU A 4 -4.44 7.08 6.60
N THR A 5 -3.74 7.68 7.57
CA THR A 5 -2.59 8.54 7.26
C THR A 5 -1.45 7.69 6.70
N LEU A 6 -1.18 6.52 7.33
CA LEU A 6 -0.20 5.55 6.83
C LEU A 6 -0.54 5.04 5.42
N ALA A 7 -1.82 4.79 5.15
CA ALA A 7 -2.28 4.35 3.83
C ALA A 7 -2.09 5.44 2.77
N ILE A 8 -2.38 6.71 3.09
CA ILE A 8 -2.15 7.85 2.19
C ILE A 8 -0.65 7.98 1.88
N ASP A 9 0.21 7.96 2.91
CA ASP A 9 1.67 8.07 2.73
C ASP A 9 2.21 6.92 1.83
N LEU A 10 1.67 5.71 1.99
CA LEU A 10 2.02 4.55 1.17
C LEU A 10 1.57 4.74 -0.29
N VAL A 11 0.35 5.19 -0.52
CA VAL A 11 -0.21 5.44 -1.85
C VAL A 11 0.55 6.55 -2.56
N ASP A 12 0.90 7.63 -1.86
CA ASP A 12 1.70 8.72 -2.40
C ASP A 12 3.08 8.21 -2.83
N ARG A 13 3.74 7.44 -1.96
CA ARG A 13 5.04 6.85 -2.28
C ARG A 13 4.99 5.90 -3.47
N ALA A 14 3.97 5.05 -3.53
CA ALA A 14 3.78 4.15 -4.66
C ALA A 14 3.46 4.90 -5.96
N THR A 15 2.69 5.99 -5.89
CA THR A 15 2.39 6.86 -7.03
C THR A 15 3.64 7.53 -7.59
N GLU A 16 4.57 7.96 -6.73
CA GLU A 16 5.87 8.47 -7.15
C GLU A 16 6.67 7.41 -7.92
N ILE A 17 6.71 6.17 -7.42
CA ILE A 17 7.38 5.05 -8.09
C ILE A 17 6.77 4.79 -9.47
N LEU A 18 5.43 4.71 -9.57
CA LEU A 18 4.73 4.54 -10.85
C LEU A 18 5.07 5.65 -11.85
N LYS A 19 5.18 6.89 -11.37
CA LYS A 19 5.54 8.03 -12.21
C LYS A 19 6.98 7.93 -12.73
N GLN A 20 7.91 7.43 -11.91
CA GLN A 20 9.30 7.23 -12.30
C GLN A 20 9.47 6.09 -13.31
N GLU A 21 8.71 5.00 -13.14
CA GLU A 21 8.70 3.85 -14.05
C GLU A 21 7.91 4.11 -15.35
N GLY A 22 7.18 5.22 -15.46
CA GLY A 22 6.30 5.51 -16.60
C GLY A 22 5.02 4.65 -16.63
N ALA A 23 4.73 3.93 -15.55
CA ALA A 23 3.54 3.09 -15.43
C ALA A 23 2.27 3.94 -15.23
N THR A 24 1.16 3.47 -15.81
CA THR A 24 -0.14 4.14 -15.76
C THR A 24 -1.01 3.64 -14.62
N GLU A 25 -0.92 2.35 -14.27
CA GLU A 25 -1.71 1.72 -13.21
C GLU A 25 -0.89 0.66 -12.47
N ALA A 26 -1.12 0.53 -11.15
CA ALA A 26 -0.63 -0.59 -10.35
C ALA A 26 -1.66 -1.73 -10.31
N THR A 27 -1.18 -2.97 -10.40
CA THR A 27 -2.03 -4.17 -10.27
C THR A 27 -2.04 -4.72 -8.87
N SER A 28 -0.90 -4.66 -8.18
CA SER A 28 -0.71 -5.30 -6.89
C SER A 28 0.27 -4.49 -6.05
N LEU A 29 0.00 -4.35 -4.75
CA LEU A 29 0.92 -3.73 -3.79
C LEU A 29 1.10 -4.69 -2.61
N SER A 30 2.36 -5.06 -2.33
CA SER A 30 2.69 -5.97 -1.24
C SER A 30 3.34 -5.21 -0.08
N ILE A 31 2.82 -5.42 1.13
CA ILE A 31 3.40 -4.91 2.37
C ILE A 31 3.55 -6.01 3.41
N THR A 32 4.42 -5.73 4.38
CA THR A 32 4.56 -6.51 5.60
C THR A 32 4.18 -5.65 6.80
N ILE A 33 3.30 -6.19 7.65
CA ILE A 33 2.89 -5.58 8.91
C ILE A 33 3.27 -6.51 10.06
N GLY A 34 4.12 -6.01 10.96
CA GLY A 34 4.50 -6.68 12.19
C GLY A 34 3.39 -6.53 13.23
N LYS A 35 3.03 -7.61 13.93
CA LYS A 35 1.98 -7.60 14.96
C LYS A 35 2.28 -6.66 16.11
N LEU A 36 3.55 -6.30 16.31
CA LEU A 36 3.99 -5.38 17.36
C LEU A 36 4.25 -3.97 16.81
N SER A 37 4.04 -3.72 15.51
CA SER A 37 4.25 -2.40 14.88
C SER A 37 3.28 -1.33 15.37
N GLY A 38 2.17 -1.73 16.00
CA GLY A 38 1.09 -0.84 16.39
C GLY A 38 0.12 -0.51 15.26
N VAL A 39 0.32 -1.08 14.06
CA VAL A 39 -0.61 -0.97 12.93
C VAL A 39 -1.59 -2.12 12.96
N ASP A 40 -2.90 -1.80 13.01
CA ASP A 40 -3.94 -2.81 12.89
C ASP A 40 -4.16 -3.16 11.42
N ARG A 41 -3.96 -4.44 11.08
CA ARG A 41 -4.15 -4.96 9.73
C ARG A 41 -5.55 -4.70 9.19
N SER A 42 -6.59 -4.96 9.97
CA SER A 42 -7.98 -4.89 9.49
C SER A 42 -8.37 -3.44 9.22
N CYS A 43 -7.95 -2.54 10.09
CA CYS A 43 -8.07 -1.10 9.89
C CYS A 43 -7.29 -0.64 8.65
N PHE A 44 -6.10 -1.17 8.42
CA PHE A 44 -5.29 -0.84 7.23
C PHE A 44 -5.95 -1.35 5.93
N GLU A 45 -6.47 -2.58 5.92
CA GLU A 45 -7.22 -3.14 4.79
C GLU A 45 -8.45 -2.30 4.44
N PHE A 46 -9.11 -1.71 5.43
CA PHE A 46 -10.23 -0.78 5.21
C PHE A 46 -9.77 0.60 4.75
N ALA A 47 -8.65 1.10 5.29
CA ALA A 47 -8.14 2.43 5.00
C ALA A 47 -7.50 2.54 3.60
N PHE A 48 -6.87 1.48 3.11
CA PHE A 48 -6.15 1.50 1.84
C PHE A 48 -7.04 1.85 0.63
N PRO A 49 -8.22 1.23 0.41
CA PRO A 49 -9.10 1.59 -0.70
C PRO A 49 -9.52 3.07 -0.68
N GLU A 50 -9.77 3.62 0.51
CA GLU A 50 -10.13 5.04 0.66
C GLU A 50 -8.97 5.96 0.31
N ALA A 51 -7.73 5.60 0.70
CA ALA A 51 -6.53 6.33 0.33
C ALA A 51 -6.17 6.19 -1.16
N ALA A 52 -6.39 5.01 -1.75
CA ALA A 52 -6.08 4.71 -3.14
C ALA A 52 -7.07 5.31 -4.14
N LYS A 53 -8.25 5.73 -3.68
CA LYS A 53 -9.32 6.29 -4.51
C LYS A 53 -8.86 7.53 -5.28
N GLY A 54 -9.07 7.53 -6.59
CA GLY A 54 -8.65 8.61 -7.49
C GLY A 54 -7.16 8.60 -7.83
N THR A 55 -6.41 7.56 -7.44
CA THR A 55 -4.99 7.40 -7.74
C THR A 55 -4.75 6.25 -8.72
N LYS A 56 -3.51 6.11 -9.18
CA LYS A 56 -3.09 4.97 -10.04
C LYS A 56 -3.14 3.61 -9.33
N LEU A 57 -3.41 3.61 -8.02
CA LEU A 57 -3.54 2.41 -7.19
C LEU A 57 -4.99 2.04 -6.89
N GLU A 58 -5.99 2.76 -7.40
CA GLU A 58 -7.40 2.52 -7.08
C GLU A 58 -7.86 1.08 -7.37
N LYS A 59 -7.26 0.44 -8.39
CA LYS A 59 -7.54 -0.95 -8.78
C LYS A 59 -6.50 -1.96 -8.28
N ALA A 60 -5.52 -1.51 -7.50
CA ALA A 60 -4.45 -2.37 -7.04
C ALA A 60 -4.93 -3.33 -5.95
N HIS A 61 -4.51 -4.59 -6.04
CA HIS A 61 -4.73 -5.58 -5.01
C HIS A 61 -3.71 -5.41 -3.89
N LEU A 62 -4.19 -5.15 -2.67
CA LEU A 62 -3.34 -5.09 -1.48
C LEU A 62 -3.05 -6.50 -0.96
N ILE A 63 -1.76 -6.84 -0.87
CA ILE A 63 -1.27 -8.09 -0.30
C ILE A 63 -0.56 -7.77 1.01
N ILE A 64 -1.12 -8.21 2.13
CA ILE A 64 -0.54 -7.99 3.46
C ILE A 64 0.04 -9.29 3.98
N THR A 65 1.34 -9.26 4.33
CA THR A 65 2.01 -10.34 5.06
C THR A 65 2.19 -9.94 6.52
N GLU A 66 1.79 -10.80 7.46
CA GLU A 66 1.98 -10.55 8.89
C GLU A 66 3.26 -11.21 9.42
N THR A 67 3.94 -10.53 10.34
CA THR A 67 5.15 -11.03 11.01
C THR A 67 5.08 -10.76 12.52
N ASP A 68 5.81 -11.54 13.32
CA ASP A 68 5.81 -11.40 14.79
C ASP A 68 6.85 -10.35 15.28
N ASP A 69 6.97 -9.23 14.57
CA ASP A 69 7.94 -8.15 14.85
C ASP A 69 7.27 -6.76 14.86
N HIS A 70 8.08 -5.69 14.82
CA HIS A 70 7.63 -4.28 14.79
C HIS A 70 7.64 -3.66 13.38
N THR A 71 7.75 -4.47 12.34
CA THR A 71 8.07 -4.00 10.99
C THR A 71 6.84 -3.43 10.28
N PHE A 72 7.01 -2.32 9.56
CA PHE A 72 6.08 -1.90 8.52
C PHE A 72 6.90 -1.65 7.25
N GLN A 73 6.76 -2.51 6.25
CA GLN A 73 7.60 -2.48 5.06
C GLN A 73 6.81 -2.62 3.78
N PHE A 74 7.12 -1.76 2.83
CA PHE A 74 6.74 -1.94 1.43
C PHE A 74 7.68 -2.96 0.78
N HIS A 75 7.10 -3.98 0.13
CA HIS A 75 7.85 -5.10 -0.44
C HIS A 75 8.00 -4.96 -1.94
N SER A 76 6.89 -4.78 -2.65
CA SER A 76 6.86 -4.70 -4.11
C SER A 76 5.59 -4.01 -4.60
N LEU A 77 5.69 -3.44 -5.81
CA LEU A 77 4.59 -2.89 -6.57
C LEU A 77 4.62 -3.53 -7.95
N GLU A 78 3.53 -4.18 -8.32
CA GLU A 78 3.33 -4.70 -9.66
C GLU A 78 2.55 -3.67 -10.48
N VAL A 79 2.94 -3.52 -11.74
CA VAL A 79 2.41 -2.48 -12.62
C VAL A 79 1.95 -3.09 -13.94
N THR A 80 0.86 -2.55 -14.49
CA THR A 80 0.49 -2.89 -15.86
C THR A 80 1.26 -1.97 -16.80
N ASN A 81 2.18 -2.53 -17.57
CA ASN A 81 2.73 -1.83 -18.73
C ASN A 81 1.74 -1.95 -19.88
N VAL A 82 1.26 -0.80 -20.36
CA VAL A 82 0.44 -0.67 -21.58
C VAL A 82 1.35 -0.19 -22.71
#